data_AF-X1AA70-F1
#
_entry.id   AF-X1AA70-F1
#
_cell.length_a   1.000
_cell.length_b   1.000
_cell.length_c   1.000
_cell.angle_alpha   90.00
_cell.angle_beta   90.00
_cell.angle_gamma   90.00
#
_symmetry.space_group_name_H-M   'P 1'
#
loop_
_entity.id
_entity.type
_entity.pdbx_description
1 polymer ?
#
loop_
_entity_poly.entity_id
_entity_poly.type
_entity_poly.pdbx_seq_one_letter_code
_entity_poly.pdbx_strand_id
1 'polypeptide(L)' 'TVVEGWKYLRQVGFKLKFFHNAGTCSIISVKGRFGSIVFLDIMNWFVESLAKTGQRIGMPKLKIDFETCTDEYL' A
#
# COMPACT_ATOMS: atom_id res chain seq x y z
N THR A 1 -8.15 4.30 -9.11
CA THR A 1 -8.53 4.03 -7.70
C THR A 1 -7.68 2.88 -7.17
N VAL A 2 -7.48 2.72 -5.86
CA VAL A 2 -6.69 1.60 -5.28
C VAL A 2 -7.18 0.22 -5.78
N VAL A 3 -8.47 0.10 -6.06
CA VAL A 3 -9.10 -1.10 -6.64
C VAL A 3 -8.55 -1.43 -8.03
N GLU A 4 -8.21 -0.44 -8.86
CA GLU A 4 -7.62 -0.66 -10.18
C GLU A 4 -6.19 -1.23 -10.11
N GLY A 5 -5.47 -1.00 -9.02
CA GLY A 5 -4.14 -1.59 -8.80
C GLY A 5 -4.19 -3.12 -8.71
N TRP A 6 -5.32 -3.68 -8.29
CA TRP A 6 -5.52 -5.12 -8.15
C TRP A 6 -5.30 -5.90 -9.46
N LYS A 7 -5.68 -5.33 -10.60
CA LYS A 7 -5.60 -6.02 -11.90
C LYS A 7 -4.17 -6.43 -12.26
N TYR A 8 -3.18 -5.62 -11.85
CA TYR A 8 -1.77 -5.90 -12.08
C TYR A 8 -1.24 -6.95 -11.10
N LEU A 9 -1.65 -6.88 -9.82
CA LEU A 9 -1.20 -7.81 -8.78
C LEU A 9 -1.66 -9.25 -9.05
N ARG A 10 -2.86 -9.42 -9.61
CA ARG A 10 -3.36 -10.74 -10.02
C ARG A 10 -2.48 -11.38 -11.10
N GLN A 11 -1.96 -10.59 -12.04
CA GLN A 11 -1.11 -11.09 -13.13
C GLN A 11 0.21 -11.66 -12.61
N VAL A 12 0.75 -11.09 -11.53
CA VAL A 12 1.99 -11.54 -10.88
C VAL A 12 1.74 -12.50 -9.70
N GLY A 13 0.55 -13.09 -9.61
CA GLY A 13 0.26 -14.21 -8.71
C GLY A 13 -0.09 -13.83 -7.26
N PHE A 14 -0.34 -12.56 -6.97
CA PHE A 14 -0.92 -12.17 -5.68
C PHE A 14 -2.40 -12.56 -5.62
N LYS A 15 -2.84 -12.99 -4.44
CA LYS A 15 -4.24 -13.34 -4.13
C LYS A 15 -4.80 -12.37 -3.11
N LEU A 16 -6.04 -11.93 -3.32
CA LEU A 16 -6.77 -11.10 -2.37
C LEU A 16 -7.01 -11.90 -1.09
N LYS A 17 -6.65 -11.32 0.06
CA LYS A 17 -6.86 -11.93 1.38
C LYS A 17 -7.91 -11.19 2.19
N PHE A 18 -7.93 -9.87 2.07
CA PHE A 18 -8.87 -9.04 2.80
C PHE A 18 -9.22 -7.82 1.95
N PHE A 19 -10.51 -7.48 1.95
CA PHE A 19 -11.01 -6.26 1.34
C PHE A 19 -12.05 -5.65 2.27
N HIS A 20 -11.78 -4.44 2.72
CA HIS A 20 -12.71 -3.61 3.46
C HIS A 20 -12.85 -2.29 2.72
N ASN A 21 -14.09 -1.88 2.46
CA ASN A 21 -14.40 -0.58 1.93
C ASN A 21 -15.62 -0.04 2.68
N ALA A 22 -15.42 1.06 3.41
CA ALA A 22 -16.45 1.76 4.15
C ALA A 22 -16.28 3.26 3.91
N GLY A 23 -16.93 3.77 2.86
CA GLY A 23 -17.00 5.19 2.53
C GLY A 23 -15.62 5.80 2.26
N THR A 24 -15.02 6.37 3.30
CA THR A 24 -13.74 7.07 3.28
C THR A 24 -12.54 6.19 3.65
N CYS A 25 -12.77 4.90 3.92
CA CYS A 25 -11.73 3.94 4.29
C CYS A 25 -11.77 2.71 3.38
N SER A 26 -10.65 2.44 2.72
CA SER A 26 -10.40 1.22 1.96
C SER A 26 -9.11 0.57 2.45
N ILE A 27 -9.22 -0.69 2.86
CA ILE A 27 -8.09 -1.53 3.29
C ILE A 27 -8.09 -2.77 2.41
N ILE A 28 -6.98 -3.01 1.72
CA ILE A 28 -6.81 -4.17 0.86
C ILE A 28 -5.54 -4.91 1.27
N SER A 29 -5.68 -6.19 1.64
CA SER A 29 -4.52 -7.06 1.86
C SER A 29 -4.44 -8.10 0.76
N VAL A 30 -3.26 -8.22 0.16
CA VAL A 30 -2.94 -9.24 -0.84
C VAL A 30 -1.74 -10.07 -0.38
N LYS A 31 -1.71 -11.34 -0.77
CA LYS A 31 -0.60 -12.26 -0.46
C LYS A 31 -0.12 -12.95 -1.73
N GLY A 32 1.18 -12.85 -1.98
CA GLY A 32 1.90 -13.54 -3.04
C GLY A 32 2.81 -14.63 -2.47
N ARG A 33 3.63 -15.23 -3.34
CA ARG A 33 4.59 -16.29 -2.96
C ARG A 33 5.63 -15.80 -1.95
N PHE A 34 6.08 -14.56 -2.09
CA PHE A 34 7.22 -14.01 -1.34
C PHE A 34 6.84 -12.98 -0.27
N GLY A 35 5.55 -12.69 -0.08
CA GLY A 35 5.15 -11.70 0.89
C GLY A 35 3.70 -11.27 0.80
N SER A 36 3.36 -10.25 1.57
CA SER A 36 2.04 -9.61 1.58
C SER A 36 2.17 -8.10 1.44
N ILE A 37 1.19 -7.49 0.77
CA ILE A 37 1.09 -6.04 0.61
C ILE A 37 -0.24 -5.60 1.22
N VAL A 38 -0.22 -4.51 1.98
CA VAL A 38 -1.42 -3.87 2.55
C VAL A 38 -1.56 -2.48 1.96
N PHE A 39 -2.63 -2.25 1.20
CA PHE A 39 -3.04 -0.94 0.72
C PHE A 39 -3.97 -0.31 1.74
N LEU A 40 -3.66 0.94 2.11
CA LEU A 40 -4.47 1.75 3.00
C LEU A 40 -4.83 3.06 2.27
N ASP A 41 -6.10 3.23 1.98
CA ASP A 41 -6.68 4.48 1.47
C ASP A 41 -7.74 4.94 2.45
N ILE A 42 -7.35 5.85 3.34
CA ILE A 42 -8.18 6.31 4.47
C ILE A 42 -8.54 7.80 4.33
N MET A 43 -8.45 8.38 3.12
CA MET A 43 -8.80 9.79 2.82
C MET A 43 -8.29 10.83 3.84
N ASN A 44 -7.09 10.61 4.41
CA ASN A 44 -6.53 11.44 5.49
C ASN A 44 -7.37 11.47 6.79
N TRP A 45 -8.01 10.36 7.17
CA TRP A 45 -8.71 10.20 8.46
C TRP A 45 -7.82 10.63 9.63
N PHE A 46 -6.52 10.40 9.52
CA PHE A 46 -5.53 10.98 10.42
C PHE A 46 -5.02 12.30 9.86
N VAL A 47 -5.08 13.35 10.69
CA VAL A 47 -4.44 14.65 10.42
C VAL A 47 -2.92 14.52 10.62
N GLU A 48 -2.28 13.61 9.89
CA GLU A 48 -0.85 13.36 9.96
C GLU A 48 -0.29 12.87 8.62
N SER A 49 1.02 12.99 8.44
CA SER A 49 1.68 12.50 7.23
C SER A 49 1.81 10.97 7.27
N LEU A 50 1.82 10.34 6.09
CA LEU A 50 2.10 8.90 5.94
C LEU A 50 3.39 8.46 6.67
N ALA A 51 4.39 9.34 6.76
CA ALA A 51 5.62 9.08 7.51
C ALA A 51 5.37 8.93 9.01
N LYS A 52 4.53 9.79 9.61
CA LYS A 52 4.14 9.69 11.03
C LYS A 52 3.28 8.45 11.28
N THR A 53 2.33 8.15 10.40
CA THR A 53 1.54 6.91 10.49
C THR A 53 2.43 5.67 10.42
N GLY A 54 3.40 5.66 9.50
CA GLY A 54 4.39 4.59 9.38
C GLY A 54 5.19 4.37 10.67
N GLN A 55 5.65 5.45 11.32
CA GLN A 55 6.31 5.37 12.62
C GLN A 55 5.41 4.72 13.70
N ARG A 56 4.12 5.09 13.75
CA ARG A 56 3.17 4.55 14.74
C ARG A 56 2.93 3.05 14.57
N ILE A 57 2.88 2.55 13.34
CA ILE A 57 2.60 1.14 13.03
C ILE A 57 3.88 0.29 12.90
N GLY A 58 5.06 0.85 13.21
CA GLY A 58 6.34 0.16 13.10
C GLY A 58 6.79 -0.11 11.66
N MET A 59 6.25 0.59 10.67
CA MET A 59 6.62 0.52 9.25
C MET A 59 7.07 1.89 8.74
N PRO A 60 8.35 2.26 8.93
CA PRO A 60 8.87 3.55 8.48
C PRO A 60 8.66 3.75 6.98
N LYS A 61 8.25 4.96 6.57
CA LYS A 61 8.12 5.32 5.16
C LYS A 61 9.50 5.25 4.48
N LEU A 62 9.59 4.59 3.33
CA LEU A 62 10.79 4.56 2.50
C LEU A 62 11.19 5.98 2.09
N LYS A 63 12.48 6.30 2.25
CA LYS A 63 13.07 7.55 1.77
C LYS A 63 13.56 7.32 0.34
N ILE A 64 12.68 7.56 -0.62
CA ILE A 64 12.99 7.47 -2.05
C ILE A 64 13.24 8.88 -2.57
N ASP A 65 14.40 9.08 -3.19
CA ASP A 65 14.68 10.25 -4.01
C ASP A 65 14.29 9.95 -5.45
N PHE A 66 13.13 10.44 -5.88
CA PHE A 66 12.61 10.15 -7.22
C PHE A 66 13.42 10.78 -8.35
N GLU A 67 14.36 11.69 -8.06
CA GLU A 67 15.25 12.27 -9.08
C GLU A 67 16.47 11.39 -9.38
N THR A 68 16.91 10.57 -8.40
CA THR A 68 18.13 9.76 -8.50
C THR A 68 17.91 8.26 -8.36
N CYS A 69 16.70 7.85 -7.98
CA CYS A 69 16.29 6.45 -7.87
C CYS A 69 16.32 5.76 -9.24
N THR A 70 16.98 4.60 -9.32
CA THR A 70 16.88 3.74 -10.50
C THR A 70 15.54 3.00 -10.49
N ASP A 71 15.05 2.63 -11.68
CA ASP A 71 13.80 1.87 -11.81
C ASP A 71 13.86 0.50 -11.11
N GLU A 72 15.06 -0.05 -10.88
CA GLU A 72 15.26 -1.31 -10.16
C GLU A 72 15.03 -1.18 -8.64
N TYR A 73 15.03 0.04 -8.11
CA TYR A 73 14.82 0.34 -6.70
C TYR A 73 13.34 0.59 -6.36
N LEU A 74 12.48 0.77 -7.38
CA LEU A 74 11.02 0.92 -7.27
C LEU A 74 10.30 -0.43 -7.29
#